data_AF-A0A818WT30-F1
#
_entry.id   AF-A0A818WT30-F1
#
_cell.length_a   1.000
_cell.length_b   1.000
_cell.length_c   1.000
_cell.angle_alpha   90.00
_cell.angle_beta   90.00
_cell.angle_gamma   90.00
#
_symmetry.space_group_name_H-M   'P 1'
#
loop_
_entity.id
_entity.type
_entity.pdbx_description
1 polymer ?
#
loop_
_entity_poly.entity_id
_entity_poly.type
_entity_poly.pdbx_seq_one_letter_code
_entity_poly.pdbx_strand_id
1 'polypeptide(L)'
;MWHPDDFVFVPGRAPLTSLKFLVFISIVHFIMTCSLEMLMTNRTKPINVRRIQRYNNLLIGIYSGVTLYIFYLSKLWKFIDIYFVILNKTPVLMHFRWRHQTTSSVVLASLLGDVSYEWATIVSNSLLHTFTYPHFAGVWNAYPILLVLGAWQLIVGLSLSIYGITVGCDGSFYAKLWGLLIYITYTIGYLNKYFHLVDRLRHFISTSRHASKTL
;
A
#
# COMPACT_ATOMS: atom_id res chain seq x y z
N MET A 1 -35.52 -10.46 -9.07
CA MET A 1 -34.90 -10.21 -7.76
C MET A 1 -33.43 -10.59 -7.92
N TRP A 2 -32.50 -9.66 -7.71
CA TRP A 2 -31.06 -9.93 -7.89
C TRP A 2 -30.55 -10.83 -6.77
N HIS A 3 -29.91 -11.97 -7.10
CA HIS A 3 -29.19 -12.79 -6.12
C HIS A 3 -27.72 -12.34 -6.08
N PRO A 4 -27.09 -12.20 -4.90
CA PRO A 4 -25.67 -11.80 -4.80
C PRO A 4 -24.72 -12.71 -5.58
N ASP A 5 -25.10 -13.98 -5.74
CA ASP A 5 -24.33 -15.01 -6.46
C ASP A 5 -24.35 -14.81 -7.98
N ASP A 6 -25.26 -13.98 -8.51
CA ASP A 6 -25.36 -13.66 -9.94
C ASP A 6 -24.33 -12.59 -10.37
N PHE A 7 -23.61 -11.98 -9.43
CA PHE A 7 -22.64 -10.95 -9.73
C PHE A 7 -21.35 -11.55 -10.29
N VAL A 8 -21.18 -11.42 -11.61
CA VAL A 8 -19.91 -11.73 -12.29
C VAL A 8 -19.24 -10.41 -12.68
N PHE A 9 -18.04 -10.15 -12.15
CA PHE A 9 -17.22 -9.05 -12.63
C PHE A 9 -16.74 -9.36 -14.05
N VAL A 10 -17.34 -8.71 -15.05
CA VAL A 10 -16.91 -8.82 -16.45
C VAL A 10 -16.10 -7.58 -16.81
N PRO A 11 -14.78 -7.71 -17.06
CA PRO A 11 -13.93 -6.59 -17.47
C PRO A 11 -14.55 -5.82 -18.64
N GLY A 12 -14.69 -4.50 -18.51
CA GLY A 12 -15.24 -3.62 -19.55
C GLY A 12 -16.77 -3.55 -19.63
N ARG A 13 -17.53 -4.35 -18.86
CA ARG A 13 -19.01 -4.23 -18.78
C ARG A 13 -19.50 -3.37 -17.62
N ALA A 14 -18.69 -3.18 -16.57
CA ALA A 14 -19.03 -2.23 -15.52
C ALA A 14 -18.88 -0.80 -16.08
N PRO A 15 -19.98 -0.02 -16.18
CA PRO A 15 -19.98 1.25 -16.91
C PRO A 15 -18.95 2.23 -16.33
N LEU A 16 -18.77 2.23 -15.01
CA LEU A 16 -17.87 3.14 -14.29
C LEU A 16 -16.38 2.80 -14.43
N THR A 17 -16.02 1.61 -14.93
CA THR A 17 -14.60 1.17 -15.03
C THR A 17 -14.15 0.91 -16.47
N SER A 18 -15.00 1.20 -17.46
CA SER A 18 -14.62 1.08 -18.87
C SER A 18 -13.70 2.23 -19.31
N LEU A 19 -12.70 1.92 -20.14
CA LEU A 19 -11.82 2.96 -20.73
C LEU A 19 -12.63 4.02 -21.48
N LYS A 20 -13.70 3.61 -22.16
CA LYS A 20 -14.61 4.52 -22.87
C LYS A 20 -15.28 5.52 -21.92
N PHE A 21 -15.75 5.04 -20.76
CA PHE A 21 -16.34 5.91 -19.75
C PHE A 21 -15.30 6.84 -19.09
N LEU A 22 -14.08 6.34 -18.83
CA LEU A 22 -13.00 7.16 -18.30
C LEU A 22 -12.62 8.29 -19.27
N VAL A 23 -12.42 7.97 -20.55
CA VAL A 23 -12.15 8.97 -21.59
C VAL A 23 -13.31 9.96 -21.71
N PHE A 24 -14.55 9.47 -21.70
CA PHE A 24 -15.74 10.32 -21.73
C PHE A 24 -15.79 11.29 -20.55
N ILE A 25 -15.65 10.81 -19.30
CA ILE A 25 -15.72 11.68 -18.12
C ILE A 25 -14.56 12.67 -18.08
N SER A 26 -13.37 12.29 -18.55
CA SER A 26 -12.23 13.19 -18.70
C SER A 26 -12.49 14.30 -19.70
N ILE A 27 -13.08 13.98 -20.87
CA ILE A 27 -13.48 14.99 -21.87
C ILE A 27 -14.53 15.94 -21.29
N VAL A 28 -15.58 15.41 -20.66
CA VAL A 28 -16.63 16.21 -20.01
C VAL A 28 -16.03 17.13 -18.94
N HIS A 29 -15.14 16.60 -18.10
CA HIS A 29 -14.48 17.38 -17.06
C HIS A 29 -13.61 18.51 -17.64
N PHE A 30 -12.86 18.23 -18.71
CA PHE A 30 -12.06 19.23 -19.41
C PHE A 30 -12.93 20.34 -20.00
N ILE A 31 -13.99 19.99 -20.73
CA ILE A 31 -14.94 20.96 -21.31
C ILE A 31 -15.57 21.82 -20.21
N MET A 32 -16.04 21.20 -19.13
CA MET A 32 -16.62 21.92 -17.99
C MET A 32 -15.63 22.90 -17.38
N THR A 33 -14.37 22.49 -17.21
CA THR A 33 -13.33 23.34 -16.60
C THR A 33 -13.01 24.54 -17.49
N CYS A 34 -12.78 24.33 -18.79
CA CYS A 34 -12.54 25.43 -19.74
C CYS A 34 -13.75 26.38 -19.83
N SER A 35 -14.96 25.84 -19.88
CA SER A 35 -16.19 26.64 -19.93
C SER A 35 -16.35 27.49 -18.67
N LEU A 36 -16.10 26.92 -17.49
CA LEU A 36 -16.17 27.63 -16.22
C LEU A 36 -15.09 28.71 -16.15
N GLU A 37 -13.88 28.44 -16.62
CA GLU A 37 -12.78 29.41 -16.69
C GLU A 37 -13.15 30.61 -17.55
N MET A 38 -13.63 30.38 -18.79
CA MET A 38 -14.10 31.44 -19.68
C MET A 38 -15.24 32.26 -19.08
N LEU A 39 -16.19 31.60 -18.40
CA LEU A 39 -17.29 32.29 -17.70
C LEU A 39 -16.76 33.16 -16.54
N MET A 40 -15.72 32.70 -15.84
CA MET A 40 -15.12 33.42 -14.72
C MET A 40 -14.22 34.57 -15.17
N THR A 41 -13.60 34.50 -16.35
CA THR A 41 -12.79 35.59 -16.93
C THR A 41 -13.60 36.88 -17.11
N ASN A 42 -14.86 36.77 -17.54
CA ASN A 42 -15.73 37.92 -17.78
C ASN A 42 -16.39 38.48 -16.50
N ARG A 43 -16.09 37.91 -15.33
CA ARG A 43 -16.76 38.22 -14.08
C ARG A 43 -15.92 39.13 -13.21
N THR A 44 -16.49 40.26 -12.78
CA THR A 44 -15.78 41.27 -11.96
C THR A 44 -15.60 40.88 -10.49
N LYS A 45 -16.36 39.90 -9.98
CA LYS A 45 -16.29 39.43 -8.58
C LYS A 45 -16.25 37.90 -8.51
N PRO A 46 -15.40 37.31 -7.66
CA PRO A 46 -15.34 35.86 -7.47
C PRO A 46 -16.62 35.31 -6.82
N ILE A 47 -16.94 34.05 -7.10
CA ILE A 47 -18.05 33.35 -6.42
C ILE A 47 -17.54 32.92 -5.04
N ASN A 48 -18.24 33.32 -3.99
CA ASN A 48 -17.91 32.89 -2.63
C ASN A 48 -18.35 31.45 -2.39
N VAL A 49 -17.49 30.50 -2.73
CA VAL A 49 -17.70 29.06 -2.50
C VAL A 49 -17.11 28.58 -1.17
N ARG A 50 -16.64 29.50 -0.30
CA ARG A 50 -15.87 29.15 0.92
C ARG A 50 -16.60 28.17 1.84
N ARG A 51 -17.92 28.29 1.98
CA ARG A 51 -18.73 27.37 2.80
C ARG A 51 -18.83 25.98 2.16
N ILE A 52 -19.07 25.90 0.84
CA ILE A 52 -19.15 24.64 0.09
C ILE A 52 -17.80 23.91 0.10
N GLN A 53 -16.71 24.65 -0.16
CA GLN A 53 -15.36 24.10 -0.15
C GLN A 53 -14.97 23.54 1.23
N ARG A 54 -15.35 24.20 2.33
CA ARG A 54 -15.14 23.68 3.69
C ARG A 54 -15.87 22.35 3.91
N TYR A 55 -17.14 22.23 3.50
CA TYR A 55 -17.88 20.98 3.63
C TYR A 55 -17.30 19.87 2.74
N ASN A 56 -16.94 20.17 1.50
CA ASN A 56 -16.31 19.20 0.60
C ASN A 56 -14.99 18.68 1.17
N ASN A 57 -14.12 19.58 1.66
CA ASN A 57 -12.85 19.20 2.27
C ASN A 57 -13.05 18.41 3.57
N LEU A 58 -14.06 18.73 4.37
CA LEU A 58 -14.42 17.97 5.56
C LEU A 58 -14.89 16.56 5.19
N LEU A 59 -15.76 16.42 4.18
CA LEU A 59 -16.26 15.11 3.71
C LEU A 59 -15.14 14.25 3.12
N ILE A 60 -14.26 14.84 2.30
CA ILE A 60 -13.08 14.15 1.80
C ILE A 60 -12.17 13.73 2.96
N GLY A 61 -11.94 14.61 3.95
CA GLY A 61 -11.15 14.28 5.14
C GLY A 61 -11.74 13.12 5.94
N ILE A 62 -13.06 13.11 6.17
CA ILE A 62 -13.77 12.01 6.82
C ILE A 62 -13.62 10.72 6.00
N TYR A 63 -13.85 10.78 4.69
CA TYR A 63 -13.74 9.62 3.81
C TYR A 63 -12.31 9.04 3.79
N SER A 64 -11.30 9.90 3.68
CA SER A 64 -9.88 9.52 3.75
C SER A 64 -9.53 8.90 5.10
N GLY A 65 -9.98 9.48 6.22
CA GLY A 65 -9.78 8.95 7.56
C GLY A 65 -10.44 7.59 7.78
N VAL A 66 -11.70 7.45 7.34
CA VAL A 66 -12.44 6.17 7.37
C VAL A 66 -11.72 5.12 6.52
N THR A 67 -11.22 5.47 5.35
CA THR A 67 -10.48 4.54 4.47
C THR A 67 -9.18 4.06 5.13
N LEU A 68 -8.43 4.97 5.77
CA LEU A 68 -7.21 4.63 6.50
C LEU A 68 -7.49 3.74 7.72
N TYR A 69 -8.56 4.06 8.46
CA TYR A 69 -8.99 3.25 9.60
C TYR A 69 -9.48 1.86 9.18
N ILE A 70 -10.25 1.75 8.10
CA ILE A 70 -10.64 0.46 7.52
C ILE A 70 -9.40 -0.33 7.09
N PHE A 71 -8.39 0.33 6.50
CA PHE A 71 -7.13 -0.33 6.18
C PHE A 71 -6.43 -0.86 7.44
N TYR A 72 -6.37 -0.08 8.52
CA TYR A 72 -5.85 -0.53 9.81
C TYR A 72 -6.59 -1.77 10.33
N LEU A 73 -7.92 -1.74 10.36
CA LEU A 73 -8.74 -2.88 10.77
C LEU A 73 -8.49 -4.12 9.89
N SER A 74 -8.32 -3.92 8.57
CA SER A 74 -7.97 -5.01 7.65
C SER A 74 -6.65 -5.69 8.03
N LYS A 75 -5.69 -4.97 8.65
CA LYS A 75 -4.43 -5.56 9.11
C LYS A 75 -4.60 -6.40 10.36
N LEU A 76 -5.47 -5.98 11.27
CA LEU A 76 -5.84 -6.80 12.43
C LEU A 76 -6.57 -8.07 12.00
N TRP A 77 -7.49 -7.95 11.04
CA TRP A 77 -8.21 -9.11 10.49
C TRP A 77 -7.26 -10.15 9.90
N LYS A 78 -6.17 -9.70 9.25
CA LYS A 78 -5.13 -10.58 8.66
C LYS A 78 -4.36 -11.40 9.68
N PHE A 79 -4.51 -11.19 10.99
CA PHE A 79 -4.02 -12.14 11.98
C PHE A 79 -4.65 -13.53 11.82
N ILE A 80 -5.85 -13.62 11.23
CA ILE A 80 -6.49 -14.89 10.89
C ILE A 80 -5.64 -15.74 9.94
N ASP A 81 -4.85 -15.11 9.05
CA ASP A 81 -3.98 -15.81 8.12
C ASP A 81 -2.91 -16.64 8.87
N ILE A 82 -2.40 -16.14 10.02
CA ILE A 82 -1.47 -16.89 10.87
C ILE A 82 -2.15 -18.11 11.48
N TYR A 83 -3.38 -17.95 11.99
CA TYR A 83 -4.12 -19.06 12.56
C TYR A 83 -4.40 -20.14 11.51
N PHE A 84 -4.77 -19.77 10.29
CA PHE A 84 -4.97 -20.74 9.21
C PHE A 84 -3.70 -21.49 8.83
N VAL A 85 -2.54 -20.83 8.76
CA VAL A 85 -1.25 -21.50 8.49
C VAL A 85 -0.91 -22.51 9.60
N ILE A 86 -1.15 -22.14 10.87
CA ILE A 86 -0.94 -23.03 12.03
C ILE A 86 -1.89 -24.23 11.98
N LEU A 87 -3.18 -23.98 11.76
CA LEU A 87 -4.21 -25.04 11.66
C LEU A 87 -3.92 -25.99 10.50
N ASN A 88 -3.37 -25.48 9.39
CA ASN A 88 -2.94 -26.26 8.24
C ASN A 88 -1.59 -26.97 8.46
N LYS A 89 -1.04 -26.97 9.69
CA LYS A 89 0.26 -27.57 10.07
C LYS A 89 1.43 -27.14 9.16
N THR A 90 1.30 -25.98 8.51
CA THR A 90 2.32 -25.45 7.61
C THR A 90 3.33 -24.67 8.46
N PRO A 91 4.65 -24.81 8.24
CA PRO A 91 5.63 -24.07 9.01
C PRO A 91 5.45 -22.56 8.79
N VAL A 92 5.20 -21.83 9.87
CA VAL A 92 5.03 -20.38 9.83
C VAL A 92 6.39 -19.72 9.60
N LEU A 93 6.62 -19.24 8.37
CA LEU A 93 7.84 -18.51 8.03
C LEU A 93 8.02 -17.28 8.93
N MET A 94 9.23 -17.07 9.47
CA MET A 94 9.51 -15.95 10.38
C MET A 94 9.18 -14.59 9.76
N HIS A 95 9.52 -14.37 8.49
CA HIS A 95 9.17 -13.13 7.77
C HIS A 95 7.65 -12.92 7.70
N PHE A 96 6.88 -13.99 7.49
CA PHE A 96 5.41 -13.93 7.45
C PHE A 96 4.85 -13.53 8.82
N ARG A 97 5.32 -14.17 9.90
CA ARG A 97 4.92 -13.84 11.27
C ARG A 97 5.27 -12.40 11.64
N TRP A 98 6.52 -12.02 11.41
CA TRP A 98 7.02 -10.68 11.70
C TRP A 98 6.23 -9.60 10.98
N ARG A 99 5.97 -9.79 9.68
CA ARG A 99 5.21 -8.85 8.86
C ARG A 99 3.80 -8.65 9.39
N HIS A 100 3.07 -9.73 9.67
CA HIS A 100 1.70 -9.62 10.16
C HIS A 100 1.66 -8.86 11.49
N GLN A 101 2.53 -9.21 12.44
CA GLN A 101 2.58 -8.58 13.76
C GLN A 101 2.94 -7.08 13.73
N THR A 102 3.83 -6.67 12.82
CA THR A 102 4.34 -5.29 12.79
C THR A 102 3.62 -4.38 11.80
N THR A 103 2.89 -4.91 10.81
CA THR A 103 2.21 -4.06 9.82
C THR A 103 1.11 -3.22 10.47
N SER A 104 0.35 -3.78 11.42
CA SER A 104 -0.68 -3.03 12.14
C SER A 104 -0.07 -1.91 12.99
N SER A 105 1.12 -2.11 13.58
CA SER A 105 1.79 -1.09 14.37
C SER A 105 2.34 0.06 13.52
N VAL A 106 2.83 -0.22 12.30
CA VAL A 106 3.23 0.83 11.34
C VAL A 106 2.04 1.68 10.92
N VAL A 107 0.92 1.04 10.60
CA VAL A 107 -0.30 1.76 10.22
C VAL A 107 -0.84 2.59 11.38
N LEU A 108 -0.82 2.05 12.60
CA LEU A 108 -1.22 2.79 13.80
C LEU A 108 -0.30 3.98 14.08
N ALA A 109 1.02 3.77 14.01
CA ALA A 109 2.00 4.85 14.18
C ALA A 109 1.80 5.96 13.13
N SER A 110 1.48 5.58 11.90
CA SER A 110 1.19 6.51 10.82
C SER A 110 -0.10 7.30 11.05
N LEU A 111 -1.15 6.64 11.55
CA LEU A 111 -2.43 7.25 11.89
C LEU A 111 -2.27 8.26 13.04
N LEU A 112 -1.57 7.88 14.11
CA LEU A 112 -1.33 8.75 15.26
C LEU A 112 -0.30 9.85 14.97
N GLY A 113 0.61 9.57 14.03
CA GLY A 113 1.69 10.46 13.65
C GLY A 113 1.37 11.42 12.51
N ASP A 114 0.14 11.43 12.00
CA ASP A 114 -0.31 12.27 10.88
C ASP A 114 0.60 12.21 9.64
N VAL A 115 1.00 10.99 9.26
CA VAL A 115 1.92 10.77 8.14
C VAL A 115 1.15 10.76 6.82
N SER A 116 1.12 11.91 6.15
CA SER A 116 0.27 12.15 4.97
C SER A 116 0.65 11.36 3.71
N TYR A 117 1.89 10.89 3.57
CA TYR A 117 2.38 10.19 2.36
C TYR A 117 2.21 8.66 2.39
N GLU A 118 1.66 8.10 3.47
CA GLU A 118 1.47 6.64 3.62
C GLU A 118 0.44 6.06 2.65
N TRP A 119 -0.40 6.89 2.02
CA TRP A 119 -1.39 6.43 1.04
C TRP A 119 -0.76 5.62 -0.11
N ALA A 120 0.44 5.97 -0.56
CA ALA A 120 1.12 5.25 -1.64
C ALA A 120 1.57 3.85 -1.19
N THR A 121 1.97 3.72 0.07
CA THR A 121 2.30 2.43 0.68
C THR A 121 1.05 1.56 0.90
N ILE A 122 -0.06 2.19 1.28
CA ILE A 122 -1.37 1.53 1.41
C ILE A 122 -1.88 1.02 0.07
N VAL A 123 -1.79 1.84 -0.99
CA VAL A 123 -2.20 1.47 -2.35
C VAL A 123 -1.33 0.34 -2.90
N SER A 124 -0.01 0.45 -2.80
CA SER A 124 0.91 -0.60 -3.27
C SER A 124 0.71 -1.92 -2.51
N ASN A 125 0.45 -1.85 -1.20
CA ASN A 125 0.13 -3.04 -0.43
C ASN A 125 -1.22 -3.65 -0.83
N SER A 126 -2.25 -2.83 -1.02
CA SER A 126 -3.57 -3.32 -1.43
C SER A 126 -3.49 -4.01 -2.79
N LEU A 127 -2.75 -3.41 -3.73
CA LEU A 127 -2.46 -4.01 -5.04
C LEU A 127 -1.76 -5.36 -4.91
N LEU A 128 -0.68 -5.47 -4.11
CA LEU A 128 -0.02 -6.76 -3.87
C LEU A 128 -0.99 -7.80 -3.30
N HIS A 129 -1.85 -7.40 -2.36
CA HIS A 129 -2.83 -8.31 -1.75
C HIS A 129 -3.92 -8.76 -2.73
N THR A 130 -4.29 -7.94 -3.72
CA THR A 130 -5.19 -8.33 -4.82
C THR A 130 -4.68 -9.55 -5.59
N PHE A 131 -3.36 -9.71 -5.73
CA PHE A 131 -2.76 -10.88 -6.38
C PHE A 131 -2.41 -12.00 -5.40
N THR A 132 -2.00 -11.64 -4.18
CA THR A 132 -1.52 -12.59 -3.16
C THR A 132 -2.63 -13.53 -2.70
N TYR A 133 -3.83 -13.00 -2.44
CA TYR A 133 -4.92 -13.83 -1.92
C TYR A 133 -5.44 -14.86 -2.92
N PRO A 134 -5.75 -14.50 -4.18
CA PRO A 134 -6.16 -15.51 -5.16
C PRO A 134 -5.05 -16.53 -5.45
N HIS A 135 -3.77 -16.13 -5.38
CA HIS A 135 -2.66 -17.08 -5.50
C HIS A 135 -2.64 -18.10 -4.36
N PHE A 136 -2.80 -17.65 -3.11
CA PHE A 136 -2.87 -18.57 -1.96
C PHE A 136 -4.14 -19.42 -1.95
N ALA A 137 -5.25 -18.92 -2.50
CA ALA A 137 -6.47 -19.68 -2.70
C ALA A 137 -6.36 -20.71 -3.85
N GLY A 138 -5.24 -20.76 -4.57
CA GLY A 138 -5.03 -21.69 -5.69
C GLY A 138 -5.78 -21.30 -6.97
N VAL A 139 -6.35 -20.10 -7.05
CA VAL A 139 -7.10 -19.62 -8.22
C VAL A 139 -6.18 -19.44 -9.43
N TRP A 140 -4.94 -18.97 -9.20
CA TRP A 140 -3.95 -18.78 -10.26
C TRP A 140 -2.50 -18.82 -9.74
N ASN A 141 -1.55 -19.16 -10.62
CA ASN A 141 -0.12 -19.07 -10.31
C ASN A 141 0.45 -17.70 -10.70
N ALA A 142 0.35 -16.73 -9.79
CA ALA A 142 0.84 -15.37 -10.01
C ALA A 142 2.27 -15.14 -9.49
N TYR A 143 3.07 -16.19 -9.27
CA TYR A 143 4.37 -16.08 -8.59
C TYR A 143 5.32 -14.99 -9.16
N PRO A 144 5.52 -14.87 -10.49
CA PRO A 144 6.38 -13.82 -11.04
C PRO A 144 5.85 -12.40 -10.75
N ILE A 145 4.52 -12.23 -10.82
CA ILE A 145 3.85 -10.96 -10.52
C ILE A 145 4.02 -10.62 -9.03
N LEU A 146 3.87 -11.61 -8.14
CA LEU A 146 4.04 -11.43 -6.70
C LEU A 146 5.48 -11.08 -6.32
N LEU A 147 6.46 -11.61 -7.05
CA LEU A 147 7.85 -11.23 -6.90
C LEU A 147 8.01 -9.74 -7.23
N VAL A 148 7.60 -9.30 -8.43
CA VAL A 148 7.73 -7.90 -8.86
C VAL A 148 6.95 -6.94 -7.96
N LEU A 149 5.67 -7.23 -7.69
CA LEU A 149 4.83 -6.38 -6.83
C LEU A 149 5.33 -6.35 -5.38
N GLY A 150 5.90 -7.45 -4.89
CA GLY A 150 6.50 -7.50 -3.56
C GLY A 150 7.73 -6.59 -3.46
N ALA A 151 8.60 -6.60 -4.48
CA ALA A 151 9.74 -5.69 -4.55
C ALA A 151 9.28 -4.23 -4.68
N TRP A 152 8.30 -3.96 -5.55
CA TRP A 152 7.70 -2.64 -5.73
C TRP A 152 7.17 -2.06 -4.42
N GLN A 153 6.38 -2.83 -3.66
CA GLN A 153 5.83 -2.38 -2.38
C GLN A 153 6.95 -1.98 -1.38
N LEU A 154 8.06 -2.72 -1.36
CA LEU A 154 9.19 -2.44 -0.47
C LEU A 154 9.96 -1.18 -0.90
N ILE A 155 10.17 -1.01 -2.21
CA ILE A 155 10.79 0.20 -2.76
C ILE A 155 9.95 1.42 -2.40
N VAL A 156 8.63 1.37 -2.63
CA VAL A 156 7.71 2.47 -2.27
C VAL A 156 7.78 2.79 -0.76
N GLY A 157 7.67 1.77 0.10
CA GLY A 157 7.71 1.96 1.55
C GLY A 157 9.03 2.54 2.05
N LEU A 158 10.17 2.04 1.56
CA LEU A 158 11.50 2.54 1.92
C LEU A 158 11.74 3.96 1.40
N SER A 159 11.48 4.20 0.11
CA SER A 159 11.71 5.50 -0.52
C SER A 159 10.89 6.61 0.15
N LEU A 160 9.61 6.34 0.46
CA LEU A 160 8.77 7.32 1.14
C LEU A 160 9.14 7.51 2.61
N SER A 161 9.57 6.46 3.30
CA SER A 161 10.08 6.59 4.68
C SER A 161 11.35 7.45 4.73
N ILE A 162 12.29 7.23 3.81
CA ILE A 162 13.52 8.04 3.69
C ILE A 162 13.18 9.47 3.29
N TYR A 163 12.30 9.65 2.30
CA TYR A 163 11.84 10.97 1.85
C TYR A 163 11.21 11.78 2.99
N GLY A 164 10.29 11.18 3.74
CA GLY A 164 9.60 11.87 4.83
C GLY A 164 10.51 12.28 5.99
N ILE A 165 11.62 11.57 6.19
CA ILE A 165 12.67 11.92 7.16
C ILE A 165 13.58 13.03 6.61
N THR A 166 14.05 12.88 5.37
CA THR A 166 15.05 13.77 4.76
C THR A 166 14.49 15.16 4.42
N VAL A 167 13.24 15.22 3.94
CA VAL A 167 12.57 16.48 3.56
C VAL A 167 11.88 17.14 4.76
N GLY A 168 11.77 16.44 5.89
CA GLY A 168 11.14 17.00 7.08
C GLY A 168 9.64 17.27 6.87
N CYS A 169 8.93 16.36 6.19
CA CYS A 169 7.48 16.47 6.01
C CYS A 169 6.74 16.62 7.36
N ASP A 170 5.47 17.02 7.35
CA ASP A 170 4.68 17.02 8.58
C ASP A 170 4.55 15.60 9.19
N GLY A 171 4.20 15.56 10.47
CA GLY A 171 3.98 14.32 11.22
C GLY A 171 5.14 13.87 12.12
N SER A 172 4.85 12.90 12.99
CA SER A 172 5.73 12.44 14.06
C SER A 172 7.01 11.80 13.53
N PHE A 173 8.17 12.31 13.93
CA PHE A 173 9.48 11.71 13.61
C PHE A 173 9.56 10.24 14.05
N TYR A 174 8.98 9.91 15.22
CA TYR A 174 8.91 8.54 15.71
C TYR A 174 8.18 7.61 14.73
N ALA A 175 7.03 8.05 14.20
CA ALA A 175 6.26 7.25 13.25
C ALA A 175 7.05 6.97 11.97
N LYS A 176 7.78 7.97 11.46
CA LYS A 176 8.61 7.84 10.26
C LYS A 176 9.79 6.91 10.47
N LEU A 177 10.49 7.06 11.60
CA LEU A 177 11.60 6.19 11.96
C LEU A 177 11.14 4.75 12.17
N TRP A 178 9.99 4.56 12.83
CA TRP A 178 9.39 3.25 13.03
C TRP A 178 9.02 2.58 11.70
N GLY A 179 8.36 3.32 10.81
CA GLY A 179 8.06 2.86 9.45
C GLY A 179 9.32 2.43 8.70
N LEU A 180 10.37 3.26 8.71
CA LEU A 180 11.65 2.96 8.08
C LEU A 180 12.26 1.65 8.61
N LEU A 181 12.36 1.50 9.93
CA LEU A 181 12.92 0.30 10.57
C LEU A 181 12.14 -0.95 10.17
N ILE A 182 10.81 -0.88 10.17
CA ILE A 182 9.98 -2.01 9.76
C ILE A 182 10.17 -2.33 8.27
N TYR A 183 10.18 -1.35 7.36
CA TYR A 183 10.42 -1.61 5.94
C TYR A 183 11.81 -2.18 5.65
N ILE A 184 12.84 -1.79 6.42
CA ILE A 184 14.17 -2.42 6.35
C ILE A 184 14.07 -3.91 6.71
N THR A 185 13.43 -4.25 7.82
CA THR A 185 13.27 -5.67 8.22
C THR A 185 12.47 -6.47 7.19
N TYR A 186 11.47 -5.87 6.54
CA TYR A 186 10.69 -6.53 5.49
C TYR A 186 11.54 -6.77 4.25
N THR A 187 12.40 -5.81 3.90
CA THR A 187 13.32 -5.91 2.76
C THR A 187 14.33 -7.03 2.99
N ILE A 188 14.92 -7.10 4.18
CA ILE A 188 15.83 -8.20 4.54
C ILE A 188 15.10 -9.55 4.44
N GLY A 189 13.90 -9.66 4.99
CA GLY A 189 13.12 -10.91 4.94
C GLY A 189 12.72 -11.31 3.52
N TYR A 190 12.38 -10.34 2.67
CA TYR A 190 12.07 -10.55 1.25
C TYR A 190 13.32 -11.00 0.48
N LEU A 191 14.44 -10.29 0.63
CA LEU A 191 15.70 -10.65 -0.02
C LEU A 191 16.19 -12.03 0.42
N ASN A 192 16.02 -12.36 1.70
CA ASN A 192 16.37 -13.69 2.17
C ASN A 192 15.47 -14.77 1.56
N LYS A 193 14.17 -14.54 1.47
CA LYS A 193 13.21 -15.51 0.91
C LYS A 193 13.49 -15.82 -0.56
N TYR A 194 13.81 -14.81 -1.38
CA TYR A 194 13.92 -14.98 -2.83
C TYR A 194 15.37 -15.11 -3.33
N PHE A 195 16.34 -14.60 -2.57
CA PHE A 195 17.75 -14.57 -3.00
C PHE A 195 18.70 -15.23 -1.99
N HIS A 196 18.23 -15.81 -0.89
CA HIS A 196 19.08 -16.45 0.13
C HIS A 196 20.23 -15.54 0.62
N LEU A 197 19.97 -14.24 0.71
CA LEU A 197 21.00 -13.23 1.00
C LEU A 197 21.75 -13.50 2.31
N VAL A 198 21.02 -13.89 3.37
CA VAL A 198 21.63 -14.15 4.68
C VAL A 198 22.49 -15.42 4.65
N ASP A 199 22.05 -16.44 3.91
CA ASP A 199 22.79 -17.70 3.78
C ASP A 199 24.11 -17.47 3.04
N ARG A 200 24.09 -16.66 1.96
CA ARG A 200 25.30 -16.27 1.23
C ARG A 200 26.27 -15.45 2.08
N LEU A 201 25.75 -14.49 2.87
CA LEU A 201 26.57 -13.69 3.78
C LEU A 201 27.23 -14.55 4.87
N ARG A 202 26.49 -15.49 5.47
CA ARG A 202 27.07 -16.43 6.45
C ARG A 202 28.16 -17.28 5.83
N HIS A 203 27.94 -17.80 4.62
CA HIS A 203 28.93 -18.59 3.90
C HIS A 203 30.21 -17.77 3.67
N PHE A 204 30.08 -16.53 3.19
CA PHE A 204 31.21 -15.62 2.94
C PHE A 204 32.03 -15.33 4.21
N ILE A 205 31.35 -15.03 5.34
CA ILE A 205 32.00 -14.77 6.63
C ILE A 205 32.71 -16.03 7.17
N SER A 206 32.12 -17.21 6.97
CA SER A 206 32.75 -18.48 7.36
C SER A 206 34.03 -18.74 6.57
N THR A 207 33.99 -18.50 5.25
CA THR A 207 35.17 -18.68 4.39
C THR A 207 36.28 -17.68 4.70
N SER A 208 35.95 -16.41 4.99
CA SER A 208 36.97 -15.40 5.32
C SER A 208 37.65 -15.65 6.67
N ARG A 209 36.92 -16.16 7.67
CA ARG A 209 37.49 -16.59 8.96
C ARG A 209 38.44 -17.78 8.81
N HIS A 210 38.20 -18.69 7.87
CA HIS A 210 39.13 -19.78 7.60
C HIS A 210 40.41 -19.30 6.92
N ALA A 211 40.31 -18.41 5.93
CA ALA A 211 41.49 -17.84 5.25
C ALA A 211 42.41 -17.03 6.19
N SER A 212 41.84 -16.34 7.18
CA SER A 212 42.61 -15.59 8.19
C SER A 212 43.36 -16.46 9.20
N LYS A 213 43.02 -17.75 9.34
CA LYS A 213 43.71 -18.68 10.27
C LYS A 213 44.85 -19.45 9.61
N THR A 214 44.98 -19.35 8.29
CA THR A 214 45.99 -20.04 7.48
C THR A 214 47.15 -19.14 7.05
N LEU A 215 47.16 -17.88 7.52
CA LEU A 215 48.25 -16.90 7.40
C LEU A 215 48.87 -16.70 8.78
#